data_AF-A0A7V3YEA3-F1
#
_entry.id   AF-A0A7V3YEA3-F1
#
_cell.length_a   1.000
_cell.length_b   1.000
_cell.length_c   1.000
_cell.angle_alpha   90.00
_cell.angle_beta   90.00
_cell.angle_gamma   90.00
#
_symmetry.space_group_name_H-M   'P 1'
#
loop_
_entity.id
_entity.type
_entity.pdbx_description
1 polymer ?
#
loop_
_entity_poly.entity_id
_entity_poly.type
_entity_poly.pdbx_seq_one_letter_code
_entity_poly.pdbx_strand_id
1 'polypeptide(L)'
;ATVMMLSPSDATLRSDPNVVYASGLARYMGLIGIHPGFALSFALLAFSTFVYDTLDVATRLARYILQELLGWEVTRKRALATLITLTIPLAFLLLAKEKAYLVAWPIFGSSNQLMAGLTLLLVSVWLLRSGKNFLPAFLPMVFITFFTVWSLFLQVLPIFQFLFSTSRIPLRPDAWISGICGAILLILALWMIGEAIALIRASKIKA
;
A
#
# COMPACT_ATOMS: atom_id res chain seq x y z
N ALA A 1 9.64 17.51 8.67
CA ALA A 1 9.78 16.10 9.07
C ALA A 1 11.18 15.93 9.68
N THR A 2 11.26 15.55 10.95
CA THR A 2 12.54 15.33 11.63
C THR A 2 12.99 13.90 11.28
N VAL A 3 14.03 13.76 10.46
CA VAL A 3 14.55 12.44 10.07
C VAL A 3 15.59 12.02 11.11
N MET A 4 15.30 10.95 11.85
CA MET A 4 16.29 10.29 12.71
C MET A 4 17.14 9.36 11.85
N MET A 5 18.43 9.69 11.68
CA MET A 5 19.38 8.87 10.93
C MET A 5 20.36 8.22 11.90
N LEU A 6 20.56 6.91 11.73
CA LEU A 6 21.62 6.16 12.41
C LEU A 6 22.91 6.23 11.57
N SER A 7 24.07 6.20 12.25
CA SER A 7 25.35 6.10 11.55
C SER A 7 25.40 4.79 10.75
N PRO A 8 25.96 4.78 9.53
CA PRO A 8 26.13 3.55 8.74
C PRO A 8 26.91 2.44 9.47
N SER A 9 27.69 2.79 10.49
CA SER A 9 28.47 1.88 11.35
C SER A 9 27.74 1.41 12.60
N ASP A 10 26.50 1.84 12.85
CA ASP A 10 25.77 1.52 14.08
C ASP A 10 25.34 0.05 14.11
N ALA A 11 25.68 -0.65 15.19
CA ALA A 11 25.36 -2.07 15.39
C ALA A 11 23.84 -2.33 15.39
N THR A 12 23.03 -1.33 15.76
CA THR A 12 21.57 -1.41 15.75
C THR A 12 21.00 -1.66 14.35
N LEU A 13 21.68 -1.25 13.27
CA LEU A 13 21.22 -1.49 11.88
C LEU A 13 21.11 -2.98 11.51
N ARG A 14 21.74 -3.87 12.28
CA ARG A 14 21.66 -5.33 12.08
C ARG A 14 20.53 -6.01 12.86
N SER A 15 19.89 -5.28 13.77
CA SER A 15 18.77 -5.78 14.57
C SER A 15 17.45 -5.73 13.80
N ASP A 16 16.42 -6.35 14.36
CA ASP A 16 15.09 -6.37 13.75
C ASP A 16 14.53 -4.94 13.58
N PRO A 17 13.76 -4.67 12.50
CA PRO A 17 13.28 -3.32 12.18
C PRO A 17 12.51 -2.63 13.31
N ASN A 18 11.75 -3.39 14.11
CA ASN A 18 11.04 -2.89 15.29
C ASN A 18 12.00 -2.40 16.38
N VAL A 19 13.14 -3.09 16.59
CA VAL A 19 14.19 -2.69 17.54
C VAL A 19 14.93 -1.46 17.03
N VAL A 20 15.21 -1.38 15.73
CA VAL A 20 15.80 -0.17 15.11
C VAL A 20 14.90 1.06 15.32
N TYR A 21 13.60 0.90 15.05
CA TYR A 21 12.62 1.97 15.26
C TYR A 21 12.53 2.39 16.73
N ALA A 22 12.35 1.42 17.64
CA ALA A 22 12.18 1.69 19.06
C ALA A 22 13.42 2.28 19.72
N SER A 23 14.62 1.81 19.35
CA SER A 23 15.89 2.35 19.86
C SER A 23 16.14 3.77 19.38
N GLY A 24 15.82 4.09 18.12
CA GLY A 24 15.88 5.45 17.59
C GLY A 24 14.98 6.41 18.37
N LEU A 25 13.71 5.99 18.58
CA LEU A 25 12.75 6.80 19.35
C LEU A 25 13.18 6.96 20.82
N ALA A 26 13.66 5.89 21.46
CA ALA A 26 14.13 5.92 22.83
C ALA A 26 15.32 6.87 23.03
N ARG A 27 16.27 6.88 22.09
CA ARG A 27 17.44 7.78 22.12
C ARG A 27 17.03 9.24 21.96
N TYR A 28 16.05 9.52 21.10
CA TYR A 28 15.51 10.86 20.94
C TYR A 28 14.73 11.32 22.19
N MET A 29 13.91 10.44 22.76
CA MET A 29 13.21 10.74 24.01
C MET A 29 14.17 10.93 25.20
N GLY A 30 15.34 10.30 25.16
CA GLY A 30 16.42 10.57 26.11
C GLY A 30 16.91 12.03 26.10
N LEU A 31 16.88 12.71 24.95
CA LEU A 31 17.29 14.12 24.83
C LEU A 31 16.34 15.07 25.58
N ILE A 32 15.08 14.68 25.75
CA ILE A 32 14.05 15.43 26.48
C ILE A 32 13.91 14.96 27.94
N GLY A 33 14.85 14.15 28.44
CA GLY A 33 14.91 13.72 29.84
C GLY A 33 14.09 12.48 30.20
N ILE A 34 13.54 11.76 29.22
CA ILE A 34 12.79 10.51 29.48
C ILE A 34 13.76 9.34 29.60
N HIS A 35 13.54 8.48 30.60
CA HIS A 35 14.37 7.30 30.80
C HIS A 35 14.35 6.36 29.57
N PRO A 36 15.50 6.05 28.93
CA PRO A 36 15.54 5.30 27.68
C PRO A 36 14.88 3.92 27.75
N GLY A 37 14.96 3.24 28.90
CA GLY A 37 14.31 1.94 29.09
C GLY A 37 12.79 2.02 29.01
N PHE A 38 12.18 3.07 29.58
CA PHE A 38 10.74 3.29 29.49
C PHE A 38 10.34 3.64 28.06
N ALA A 39 11.09 4.55 27.42
CA ALA A 39 10.83 4.97 26.06
C ALA A 39 10.93 3.80 25.06
N LEU A 40 11.87 2.88 25.24
CA LEU A 40 12.02 1.69 24.41
C LEU A 40 10.83 0.73 24.55
N SER A 41 10.41 0.40 25.78
CA SER A 41 9.24 -0.46 26.02
C SER A 41 7.96 0.17 25.47
N PHE A 42 7.78 1.48 25.67
CA PHE A 42 6.64 2.23 25.14
C PHE A 42 6.63 2.22 23.61
N ALA A 43 7.77 2.47 22.96
CA ALA A 43 7.90 2.49 21.51
C ALA A 43 7.62 1.12 20.88
N LEU A 44 8.13 0.03 21.49
CA LEU A 44 7.85 -1.32 21.05
C LEU A 44 6.36 -1.66 21.18
N LEU A 45 5.75 -1.33 22.34
CA LEU A 45 4.32 -1.55 22.55
C LEU A 45 3.49 -0.79 21.52
N ALA A 46 3.75 0.51 21.34
CA ALA A 46 3.03 1.34 20.39
C ALA A 46 3.16 0.83 18.95
N PHE A 47 4.36 0.42 18.54
CA PHE A 47 4.60 -0.17 17.21
C PHE A 47 3.83 -1.49 17.03
N SER A 48 3.93 -2.40 18.00
CA SER A 48 3.22 -3.69 17.96
C SER A 48 1.71 -3.49 17.91
N THR A 49 1.14 -2.66 18.78
CA THR A 49 -0.29 -2.35 18.79
C THR A 49 -0.75 -1.75 17.46
N PHE A 50 0.00 -0.79 16.90
CA PHE A 50 -0.30 -0.21 15.60
C PHE A 50 -0.36 -1.27 14.48
N VAL A 51 0.60 -2.20 14.45
CA VAL A 51 0.62 -3.28 13.45
C VAL A 51 -0.57 -4.22 13.63
N TYR A 52 -0.88 -4.62 14.86
CA TYR A 52 -2.01 -5.52 15.15
C TYR A 52 -3.36 -4.88 14.83
N ASP A 53 -3.57 -3.62 15.23
CA ASP A 53 -4.81 -2.90 14.96
C ASP A 53 -5.02 -2.70 13.45
N THR A 54 -3.94 -2.38 12.71
CA THR A 54 -4.00 -2.25 11.26
C THR A 54 -4.33 -3.59 10.59
N LEU A 55 -3.75 -4.69 11.07
CA LEU A 55 -4.02 -6.03 10.53
C LEU A 55 -5.46 -6.49 10.81
N ASP A 56 -5.98 -6.25 12.02
CA ASP A 56 -7.36 -6.56 12.37
C ASP A 56 -8.34 -5.78 11.48
N VAL A 57 -8.15 -4.46 11.38
CA VAL A 57 -9.01 -3.61 10.54
C VAL A 57 -8.93 -4.03 9.07
N ALA A 58 -7.74 -4.32 8.54
CA ALA A 58 -7.56 -4.71 7.15
C ALA A 58 -8.22 -6.06 6.84
N THR A 59 -8.02 -7.08 7.68
CA THR A 59 -8.64 -8.41 7.47
C THR A 59 -10.15 -8.35 7.63
N ARG A 60 -10.66 -7.53 8.56
CA ARG A 60 -12.09 -7.30 8.72
C ARG A 60 -12.70 -6.59 7.51
N LEU A 61 -12.06 -5.55 7.00
CA LEU A 61 -12.52 -4.82 5.81
C LEU A 61 -12.49 -5.71 4.56
N ALA A 62 -11.42 -6.46 4.36
CA ALA A 62 -11.30 -7.40 3.25
C ALA A 62 -12.42 -8.46 3.26
N ARG A 63 -12.81 -8.94 4.45
CA ARG A 63 -13.96 -9.83 4.60
C ARG A 63 -15.26 -9.15 4.19
N TYR A 64 -15.49 -7.90 4.58
CA TYR A 64 -16.71 -7.18 4.19
C TYR A 64 -16.79 -6.96 2.68
N ILE A 65 -15.69 -6.55 2.05
CA ILE A 65 -15.61 -6.39 0.59
C ILE A 65 -15.88 -7.73 -0.12
N LEU A 66 -15.29 -8.83 0.36
CA LEU A 66 -15.54 -10.16 -0.21
C LEU A 66 -17.01 -10.58 -0.08
N GLN A 67 -17.62 -10.33 1.08
CA GLN A 67 -19.04 -10.64 1.31
C GLN A 67 -19.95 -9.84 0.37
N GLU A 68 -19.63 -8.56 0.15
CA GLU A 68 -20.38 -7.68 -0.76
C GLU A 68 -20.24 -8.12 -2.22
N LEU A 69 -19.02 -8.38 -2.68
CA LEU A 69 -18.76 -8.83 -4.07
C LEU A 69 -19.43 -10.17 -4.41
N LEU A 70 -19.59 -11.06 -3.44
CA LEU A 70 -20.21 -12.38 -3.63
C LEU A 70 -21.70 -12.42 -3.25
N GLY A 71 -22.28 -11.31 -2.81
CA GLY A 71 -23.66 -11.24 -2.34
C GLY A 71 -23.94 -12.17 -1.14
N TRP A 72 -22.94 -12.43 -0.31
CA TRP A 72 -23.06 -13.35 0.82
C TRP A 72 -23.64 -12.64 2.03
N GLU A 73 -24.74 -13.16 2.55
CA GLU A 73 -25.31 -12.69 3.81
C GLU A 73 -24.31 -12.80 4.96
N VAL A 74 -24.26 -11.74 5.77
CA VAL A 74 -23.24 -11.50 6.79
C VAL A 74 -23.16 -12.64 7.82
N THR A 75 -24.26 -13.36 8.07
CA THR A 75 -24.38 -14.36 9.14
C THR A 75 -24.04 -15.79 8.66
N ARG A 76 -24.57 -16.23 7.52
CA ARG A 76 -24.53 -17.64 7.12
C ARG A 76 -23.17 -18.10 6.58
N LYS A 77 -22.42 -17.19 5.94
CA LYS A 77 -21.12 -17.50 5.30
C LYS A 77 -19.94 -16.76 5.93
N ARG A 78 -20.10 -16.26 7.17
CA ARG A 78 -19.07 -15.48 7.88
C ARG A 78 -17.77 -16.23 8.06
N ALA A 79 -17.84 -17.49 8.50
CA ALA A 79 -16.66 -18.32 8.76
C ALA A 79 -15.89 -18.60 7.46
N LEU A 80 -16.61 -18.94 6.39
CA LEU A 80 -16.01 -19.17 5.07
C LEU A 80 -15.37 -17.91 4.49
N ALA A 81 -16.05 -16.76 4.57
CA ALA A 81 -15.49 -15.48 4.13
C ALA A 81 -14.22 -15.13 4.91
N THR A 82 -14.21 -15.36 6.23
CA THR A 82 -13.03 -15.13 7.07
C THR A 82 -11.88 -16.06 6.66
N LEU A 83 -12.15 -17.35 6.45
CA LEU A 83 -11.15 -18.32 6.02
C LEU A 83 -10.52 -17.89 4.69
N ILE A 84 -11.33 -17.53 3.71
CA ILE A 84 -10.86 -17.06 2.39
C ILE A 84 -10.03 -15.78 2.56
N THR A 85 -10.51 -14.80 3.32
CA THR A 85 -9.75 -13.55 3.55
C THR A 85 -8.40 -13.80 4.22
N LEU A 86 -8.31 -14.75 5.15
CA LEU A 86 -7.07 -15.12 5.83
C LEU A 86 -6.09 -15.91 4.96
N THR A 87 -6.53 -16.48 3.83
CA THR A 87 -5.62 -17.20 2.91
C THR A 87 -4.55 -16.28 2.33
N ILE A 88 -4.86 -15.01 2.06
CA ILE A 88 -3.91 -14.07 1.46
C ILE A 88 -2.79 -13.71 2.47
N PRO A 89 -3.07 -13.26 3.71
CA PRO A 89 -2.04 -13.08 4.73
C PRO A 89 -1.25 -14.36 5.02
N LEU A 90 -1.92 -15.52 5.07
CA LEU A 90 -1.26 -16.80 5.32
C LEU A 90 -0.31 -17.18 4.17
N ALA A 91 -0.73 -17.02 2.92
CA ALA A 91 0.12 -17.25 1.76
C ALA A 91 1.34 -16.32 1.80
N PHE A 92 1.14 -15.04 2.14
CA PHE A 92 2.23 -14.09 2.31
C PHE A 92 3.21 -14.52 3.41
N LEU A 93 2.71 -15.02 4.55
CA LEU A 93 3.53 -15.52 5.65
C LEU A 93 4.36 -16.76 5.25
N LEU A 94 3.79 -17.67 4.46
CA LEU A 94 4.45 -18.91 4.05
C LEU A 94 5.44 -18.70 2.89
N LEU A 95 5.16 -17.76 2.00
CA LEU A 95 5.95 -17.51 0.78
C LEU A 95 7.04 -16.47 0.97
N ALA A 96 6.85 -15.51 1.88
CA ALA A 96 7.81 -14.44 2.05
C ALA A 96 9.04 -14.92 2.82
N LYS A 97 10.22 -14.66 2.27
CA LYS A 97 11.50 -14.91 2.93
C LYS A 97 11.84 -13.76 3.89
N GLU A 98 13.01 -13.83 4.53
CA GLU A 98 13.52 -12.77 5.39
C GLU A 98 13.33 -11.39 4.73
N LYS A 99 12.80 -10.43 5.50
CA LYS A 99 12.50 -9.05 5.07
C LYS A 99 11.33 -8.89 4.08
N ALA A 100 10.30 -9.73 4.21
CA ALA A 100 9.00 -9.61 3.53
C ALA A 100 8.41 -8.18 3.47
N TYR A 101 8.65 -7.37 4.49
CA TYR A 101 8.19 -5.97 4.55
C TYR A 101 8.72 -5.12 3.38
N LEU A 102 9.89 -5.44 2.82
CA LEU A 102 10.46 -4.73 1.67
C LEU A 102 9.63 -4.92 0.38
N VAL A 103 8.87 -6.02 0.29
CA VAL A 103 7.97 -6.30 -0.81
C VAL A 103 6.59 -5.67 -0.55
N ALA A 104 6.11 -5.74 0.69
CA ALA A 104 4.81 -5.18 1.05
C ALA A 104 4.79 -3.65 0.96
N TRP A 105 5.90 -2.98 1.30
CA TRP A 105 5.96 -1.52 1.40
C TRP A 105 5.71 -0.79 0.07
N PRO A 106 6.34 -1.16 -1.06
CA PRO A 106 6.04 -0.53 -2.34
C PRO A 106 4.61 -0.79 -2.84
N ILE A 107 4.05 -1.98 -2.57
CA ILE A 107 2.67 -2.33 -2.94
C ILE A 107 1.69 -1.46 -2.13
N PHE A 108 1.91 -1.35 -0.82
CA PHE A 108 1.13 -0.48 0.06
C PHE A 108 1.20 0.98 -0.37
N GLY A 109 2.40 1.48 -0.68
CA GLY A 109 2.61 2.83 -1.20
C GLY A 109 1.83 3.09 -2.49
N SER A 110 1.94 2.18 -3.46
CA SER A 110 1.29 2.32 -4.77
C SER A 110 -0.25 2.24 -4.67
N SER A 111 -0.78 1.37 -3.79
CA SER A 111 -2.22 1.29 -3.50
C SER A 111 -2.78 2.60 -2.94
N ASN A 112 -2.06 3.22 -2.00
CA ASN A 112 -2.46 4.50 -1.41
C ASN A 112 -2.40 5.63 -2.43
N GLN A 113 -1.41 5.64 -3.31
CA GLN A 113 -1.32 6.63 -4.39
C GLN A 113 -2.48 6.48 -5.39
N LEU A 114 -2.90 5.24 -5.68
CA LEU A 114 -4.07 4.98 -6.53
C LEU A 114 -5.37 5.50 -5.88
N MET A 115 -5.58 5.24 -4.58
CA MET A 115 -6.71 5.79 -3.82
C MET A 115 -6.72 7.33 -3.81
N ALA A 116 -5.54 7.94 -3.66
CA ALA A 116 -5.39 9.39 -3.73
C ALA A 116 -5.75 9.92 -5.13
N GLY A 117 -5.31 9.24 -6.19
CA GLY A 117 -5.68 9.54 -7.58
C GLY A 117 -7.19 9.52 -7.80
N LEU A 118 -7.87 8.46 -7.33
CA LEU A 118 -9.33 8.32 -7.43
C LEU A 118 -10.07 9.43 -6.67
N THR A 119 -9.60 9.75 -5.46
CA THR A 119 -10.21 10.79 -4.63
C THR A 119 -10.08 12.16 -5.31
N LEU A 120 -8.89 12.51 -5.80
CA LEU A 120 -8.66 13.77 -6.50
C LEU A 120 -9.42 13.84 -7.83
N LEU A 121 -9.61 12.72 -8.52
CA LEU A 121 -10.48 12.64 -9.70
C LEU A 121 -11.91 13.01 -9.34
N LEU A 122 -12.47 12.42 -8.27
CA LEU A 122 -13.82 12.70 -7.82
C LEU A 122 -13.99 14.18 -7.43
N VAL A 123 -13.02 14.74 -6.70
CA VAL A 123 -13.02 16.18 -6.35
C VAL A 123 -12.92 17.06 -7.60
N SER A 124 -12.08 16.69 -8.58
CA SER A 124 -11.94 17.43 -9.83
C SER A 124 -13.26 17.45 -10.62
N VAL A 125 -13.94 16.31 -10.72
CA VAL A 125 -15.23 16.19 -11.40
C VAL A 125 -16.32 16.97 -10.65
N TRP A 126 -16.31 16.93 -9.32
CA TRP A 126 -17.25 17.71 -8.51
C TRP A 126 -17.06 19.22 -8.70
N LEU A 127 -15.81 19.71 -8.70
CA LEU A 127 -15.50 21.11 -8.97
C LEU A 127 -15.95 21.53 -10.36
N LEU A 128 -15.66 20.70 -11.37
CA LEU A 128 -16.06 20.93 -12.76
C LEU A 128 -17.59 21.03 -12.90
N ARG A 129 -18.34 20.09 -12.29
CA ARG A 129 -19.82 20.12 -12.29
C ARG A 129 -20.41 21.27 -11.48
N SER A 130 -19.68 21.77 -10.49
CA SER A 130 -20.11 22.92 -9.69
C SER A 130 -19.76 24.27 -10.35
N GLY A 131 -19.23 24.27 -11.58
CA GLY A 131 -18.80 25.49 -12.27
C GLY A 131 -17.58 26.16 -11.64
N LYS A 132 -16.87 25.47 -10.74
CA LYS A 132 -15.68 25.99 -10.05
C LYS A 132 -14.42 25.58 -10.81
N ASN A 133 -13.33 26.31 -10.55
CA ASN A 133 -12.03 25.96 -11.11
C ASN A 133 -11.58 24.57 -10.61
N PHE A 134 -11.51 23.59 -11.51
CA PHE A 134 -11.12 22.20 -11.22
C PHE A 134 -9.60 21.96 -11.27
N LEU A 135 -8.83 22.90 -11.83
CA LEU A 135 -7.37 22.80 -11.98
C LEU A 135 -6.61 22.49 -10.67
N PRO A 136 -6.96 23.07 -9.50
CA PRO A 136 -6.24 22.80 -8.25
C PRO A 136 -6.32 21.34 -7.79
N ALA A 137 -7.38 20.60 -8.13
CA ALA A 137 -7.51 19.17 -7.83
C ALA A 137 -6.98 18.31 -8.98
N PHE A 138 -7.18 18.76 -10.22
CA PHE A 138 -6.83 18.00 -11.42
C PHE A 138 -5.33 17.90 -11.65
N LEU A 139 -4.58 18.98 -11.42
CA LEU A 139 -3.13 18.96 -11.64
C LEU A 139 -2.40 17.99 -10.69
N PRO A 140 -2.66 17.99 -9.36
CA PRO A 140 -2.14 16.96 -8.46
C PRO A 140 -2.61 15.55 -8.82
N MET A 141 -3.85 15.39 -9.29
CA MET A 141 -4.39 14.09 -9.71
C MET A 141 -3.56 13.50 -10.85
N VAL A 142 -3.31 14.28 -11.91
CA VAL A 142 -2.51 13.84 -13.06
C VAL A 142 -1.09 13.50 -12.63
N PHE A 143 -0.48 14.35 -11.81
CA PHE A 143 0.87 14.13 -11.28
C PHE A 143 0.98 12.81 -10.51
N ILE A 144 0.13 12.59 -9.51
CA ILE A 144 0.17 11.37 -8.69
C ILE A 144 -0.16 10.14 -9.54
N THR A 145 -1.16 10.22 -10.41
CA THR A 145 -1.55 9.09 -11.27
C THR A 145 -0.41 8.69 -12.21
N PHE A 146 0.29 9.67 -12.81
CA PHE A 146 1.44 9.41 -13.67
C PHE A 146 2.55 8.65 -12.94
N PHE A 147 2.98 9.14 -11.77
CA PHE A 147 4.03 8.48 -11.00
C PHE A 147 3.59 7.13 -10.44
N THR A 148 2.30 6.96 -10.11
CA THR A 148 1.74 5.66 -9.71
C THR A 148 1.86 4.64 -10.84
N VAL A 149 1.42 4.99 -12.05
CA VAL A 149 1.49 4.10 -13.22
C VAL A 149 2.95 3.78 -13.57
N TRP A 150 3.83 4.78 -13.52
CA TRP A 150 5.26 4.58 -13.75
C TRP A 150 5.89 3.61 -12.74
N SER A 151 5.61 3.81 -11.45
CA SER A 151 6.09 2.93 -10.36
C SER A 151 5.58 1.50 -10.53
N LEU A 152 4.27 1.34 -10.80
CA LEU A 152 3.66 0.03 -11.02
C LEU A 152 4.23 -0.67 -12.26
N PHE A 153 4.50 0.06 -13.34
CA PHE A 153 5.13 -0.51 -14.53
C PHE A 153 6.52 -1.08 -14.21
N LEU A 154 7.36 -0.32 -13.49
CA LEU A 154 8.66 -0.81 -13.03
C LEU A 154 8.54 -2.02 -12.10
N GLN A 155 7.49 -2.08 -11.29
CA GLN A 155 7.24 -3.19 -10.38
C GLN A 155 6.85 -4.50 -11.09
N VAL A 156 6.15 -4.41 -12.23
CA VAL A 156 5.68 -5.59 -13.00
C VAL A 156 6.72 -6.04 -14.04
N LEU A 157 7.61 -5.15 -14.48
CA LEU A 157 8.63 -5.40 -15.50
C LEU A 157 9.44 -6.71 -15.28
N PRO A 158 9.90 -7.08 -14.07
CA PRO A 158 10.67 -8.31 -13.86
C PRO A 158 9.88 -9.59 -14.20
N ILE A 159 8.58 -9.63 -13.91
CA ILE A 159 7.72 -10.77 -14.27
C ILE A 159 7.55 -10.83 -15.78
N PHE A 160 7.30 -9.69 -16.44
CA PHE A 160 7.20 -9.64 -17.90
C PHE A 160 8.49 -10.13 -18.57
N GLN A 161 9.65 -9.66 -18.12
CA GLN A 161 10.94 -10.10 -18.64
C GLN A 161 11.16 -11.61 -18.45
N PHE A 162 10.76 -12.18 -17.32
CA PHE A 162 10.83 -13.62 -17.10
C PHE A 162 9.90 -14.41 -18.04
N LEU A 163 8.67 -13.94 -18.26
CA LEU A 163 7.70 -14.61 -19.15
C LEU A 163 8.13 -14.60 -20.62
N PHE A 164 8.80 -13.54 -21.07
CA PHE A 164 9.21 -13.34 -22.46
C PHE A 164 10.68 -13.68 -22.75
N SER A 165 11.50 -14.00 -21.75
CA SER A 165 12.89 -14.40 -21.93
C SER A 165 13.03 -15.89 -22.26
N THR A 166 13.82 -16.20 -23.30
CA THR A 166 14.17 -17.57 -23.71
C THR A 166 14.97 -18.31 -22.63
N SER A 167 15.68 -17.58 -21.74
CA SER A 167 16.42 -18.15 -20.62
C SER A 167 15.59 -18.07 -19.33
N ARG A 168 15.03 -19.20 -18.90
CA ARG A 168 14.17 -19.30 -17.70
C ARG A 168 14.98 -19.34 -16.41
N ILE A 169 15.61 -18.22 -16.04
CA ILE A 169 16.22 -18.07 -14.71
C ILE A 169 15.07 -17.97 -13.70
N PRO A 170 14.99 -18.85 -12.68
CA PRO A 170 13.89 -18.83 -11.73
C PRO A 170 13.87 -17.50 -10.95
N LEU A 171 12.74 -16.80 -11.03
CA LEU A 171 12.51 -15.57 -10.25
C LEU A 171 12.43 -15.88 -8.76
N ARG A 172 12.89 -14.93 -7.95
CA ARG A 172 12.70 -14.98 -6.49
C ARG A 172 11.19 -14.94 -6.17
N PRO A 173 10.71 -15.68 -5.15
CA PRO A 173 9.30 -15.66 -4.74
C PRO A 173 8.77 -14.23 -4.47
N ASP A 174 9.61 -13.38 -3.90
CA ASP A 174 9.33 -11.96 -3.61
C ASP A 174 8.96 -11.16 -4.87
N ALA A 175 9.62 -11.45 -6.00
CA ALA A 175 9.36 -10.79 -7.27
C ALA A 175 8.01 -11.22 -7.87
N TRP A 176 7.61 -12.48 -7.65
CA TRP A 176 6.29 -12.98 -8.06
C TRP A 176 5.17 -12.26 -7.31
N ILE A 177 5.29 -12.17 -5.98
CA ILE A 177 4.29 -11.48 -5.16
C ILE A 177 4.17 -10.01 -5.58
N SER A 178 5.32 -9.31 -5.65
CA SER A 178 5.38 -7.90 -6.03
C SER A 178 4.78 -7.64 -7.41
N GLY A 179 5.14 -8.44 -8.41
CA GLY A 179 4.67 -8.20 -9.77
C GLY A 179 3.23 -8.66 -10.00
N ILE A 180 2.72 -9.69 -9.32
CA ILE A 180 1.28 -10.06 -9.42
C ILE A 180 0.42 -8.97 -8.79
N CYS A 181 0.73 -8.54 -7.56
CA CYS A 181 0.01 -7.45 -6.91
C CYS A 181 0.15 -6.14 -7.70
N GLY A 182 1.34 -5.84 -8.20
CA GLY A 182 1.60 -4.69 -9.06
C GLY A 182 0.79 -4.73 -10.36
N ALA A 183 0.64 -5.90 -10.99
CA ALA A 183 -0.14 -6.04 -12.22
C ALA A 183 -1.62 -5.79 -11.99
N ILE A 184 -2.19 -6.32 -10.89
CA ILE A 184 -3.57 -6.05 -10.49
C ILE A 184 -3.77 -4.55 -10.27
N LEU A 185 -2.89 -3.90 -9.50
CA LEU A 185 -2.95 -2.46 -9.25
C LEU A 185 -2.79 -1.64 -10.55
N LEU A 186 -1.93 -2.08 -11.48
CA LEU A 186 -1.74 -1.41 -12.76
C LEU A 186 -3.01 -1.48 -13.61
N ILE A 187 -3.69 -2.63 -13.66
CA ILE A 187 -4.97 -2.79 -14.35
C ILE A 187 -6.01 -1.83 -13.76
N LEU A 188 -6.11 -1.78 -12.42
CA LEU A 188 -7.02 -0.85 -11.74
C LEU A 188 -6.67 0.62 -12.01
N ALA A 189 -5.39 0.97 -12.05
CA ALA A 189 -4.93 2.31 -12.39
C ALA A 189 -5.31 2.71 -13.83
N LEU A 190 -5.14 1.81 -14.79
CA LEU A 190 -5.54 2.03 -16.17
C LEU A 190 -7.05 2.15 -16.32
N TRP A 191 -7.82 1.35 -15.58
CA TRP A 191 -9.27 1.48 -15.54
C TRP A 191 -9.70 2.85 -14.97
N MET A 192 -9.11 3.27 -13.85
CA MET A 192 -9.38 4.60 -13.27
C MET A 192 -9.10 5.73 -14.27
N ILE A 193 -8.02 5.65 -15.06
CA ILE A 193 -7.73 6.61 -16.13
C ILE A 193 -8.82 6.57 -17.21
N GLY A 194 -9.29 5.37 -17.58
CA GLY A 194 -10.41 5.19 -18.50
C GLY A 194 -11.68 5.90 -18.03
N GLU A 195 -12.07 5.71 -16.76
CA GLU A 195 -13.22 6.37 -16.14
C GLU A 195 -13.04 7.90 -16.11
N ALA A 196 -11.84 8.38 -15.78
CA ALA A 196 -11.53 9.80 -15.79
C ALA A 196 -11.76 10.43 -17.18
N ILE A 197 -11.27 9.78 -18.23
CA ILE A 197 -11.43 10.24 -19.61
C ILE A 197 -12.91 10.21 -20.02
N ALA A 198 -13.63 9.13 -19.69
CA ALA A 198 -15.04 8.99 -19.98
C ALA A 198 -15.88 10.10 -19.33
N LEU A 199 -15.60 10.41 -18.05
CA LEU A 199 -16.29 11.47 -17.31
C LEU A 199 -16.01 12.86 -17.88
N ILE A 200 -14.77 13.16 -18.27
CA ILE A 200 -14.42 14.44 -18.90
C ILE A 200 -15.15 14.59 -20.23
N ARG A 201 -15.17 13.55 -21.07
CA ARG A 201 -15.92 13.58 -22.34
C ARG A 201 -17.41 13.80 -22.12
N ALA A 202 -18.02 13.09 -21.17
CA ALA A 202 -19.43 13.25 -20.83
C ALA A 202 -19.76 14.65 -20.28
N SER A 203 -18.84 15.28 -19.54
CA SER A 203 -19.04 16.64 -19.01
C SER A 203 -19.02 17.72 -20.10
N LYS A 204 -18.18 17.57 -21.13
CA LYS A 204 -18.13 18.49 -22.28
C LYS A 204 -19.36 18.41 -23.20
N ILE A 205 -20.14 17.34 -23.11
CA ILE A 205 -21.39 17.18 -23.90
C ILE A 205 -22.57 17.93 -23.25
N LYS A 206 -22.47 18.27 -21.96
CA LYS A 206 -23.54 18.95 -21.21
C LYS A 206 -23.31 20.46 -20.98
N ALA A 207 -22.15 20.98 -21.36
CA ALA A 207 -21.82 22.41 -21.32
C ALA A 207 -21.91 22.99 -22.73
#